data_AF-A0A5C9EJ41-F1
#
_entry.id   AF-A0A5C9EJ41-F1
#
_cell.length_a   1.000
_cell.length_b   1.000
_cell.length_c   1.000
_cell.angle_alpha   90.00
_cell.angle_beta   90.00
_cell.angle_gamma   90.00
#
_symmetry.space_group_name_H-M   'P 1'
#
loop_
_entity.id
_entity.type
_entity.pdbx_description
1 polymer ?
#
loop_
_entity_poly.entity_id
_entity_poly.type
_entity_poly.pdbx_seq_one_letter_code
_entity_poly.pdbx_strand_id
1 'polypeptide(L)'
;MKIERFDVFYIIGLLFSSIVMILLILFFFYGSTLINFTYVIFYWTIKFLSGFGLILTVTNVFLLLLKFTRKRISKRTLNVFIFVQVISCVVLIGYSIYSIISNMNEIQSAPSTRFLEWIDILLFSFGLVSISLSLYLIPLFREEFQDSFDDGVFSRFRGGLKKVGRGVKKKYYTFRRDHVNIQIKDHTTIKEILEIWRSKFATYLLIPLGIGSFIFTPITFVCLVFWFRFFILDEEPTSYERVCLILSIFFIITVSILSYIFEWILFTSISEYLWSIYLFYSLGIVLGSGVFIYHFTKLKGVTLADIADYIKDIL
;
A
#
# COMPACT_ATOMS: atom_id res chain seq x y z
N MET A 1 -2.85 32.45 19.14
CA MET A 1 -3.36 31.78 17.93
C MET A 1 -4.81 32.16 17.77
N LYS A 2 -5.20 32.78 16.64
CA LYS A 2 -6.62 32.92 16.31
C LYS A 2 -7.06 31.56 15.80
N ILE A 3 -7.93 30.91 16.56
CA ILE A 3 -8.54 29.64 16.17
C ILE A 3 -9.48 29.96 15.02
N GLU A 4 -9.25 29.37 13.84
CA GLU A 4 -10.15 29.57 12.72
C GLU A 4 -11.45 28.81 12.98
N ARG A 5 -12.55 29.21 12.31
CA ARG A 5 -13.86 28.56 12.52
C ARG A 5 -13.78 27.05 12.29
N PHE A 6 -12.94 26.61 11.34
CA PHE A 6 -12.72 25.20 11.03
C PHE A 6 -12.08 24.43 12.18
N ASP A 7 -11.06 24.98 12.84
CA ASP A 7 -10.37 24.35 13.98
C ASP A 7 -11.34 24.06 15.13
N VAL A 8 -12.28 24.98 15.38
CA VAL A 8 -13.34 24.80 16.39
C VAL A 8 -14.25 23.63 15.99
N PHE A 9 -14.68 23.56 14.74
CA PHE A 9 -15.49 22.44 14.25
C PHE A 9 -14.75 21.11 14.33
N TYR A 10 -13.45 21.09 14.03
CA TYR A 10 -12.62 19.90 14.10
C TYR A 10 -12.52 19.37 15.53
N ILE A 11 -12.19 20.22 16.50
CA ILE A 11 -12.06 19.83 17.91
C ILE A 11 -13.40 19.36 18.47
N ILE A 12 -14.50 20.08 18.17
CA ILE A 12 -15.85 19.69 18.60
C ILE A 12 -16.24 18.35 17.97
N GLY A 13 -15.98 18.15 16.68
CA GLY A 13 -16.26 16.88 15.99
C GLY A 13 -15.45 15.71 16.54
N LEU A 14 -14.19 15.94 16.93
CA LEU A 14 -13.34 14.92 17.54
C LEU A 14 -13.83 14.57 18.96
N LEU A 15 -14.25 15.55 19.76
CA LEU A 15 -14.87 15.31 21.06
C LEU A 15 -16.20 14.56 20.94
N PHE A 16 -17.07 14.99 20.03
CA PHE A 16 -18.36 14.35 19.77
C PHE A 16 -18.18 12.90 19.31
N SER A 17 -17.28 12.65 18.34
CA SER A 17 -16.99 11.29 17.88
C SER A 17 -16.40 10.41 18.97
N SER A 18 -15.62 10.97 19.90
CA SER A 18 -15.12 10.24 21.09
C SER A 18 -16.24 9.87 22.06
N ILE A 19 -17.19 10.77 22.31
CA ILE A 19 -18.38 10.48 23.13
C ILE A 19 -19.22 9.40 22.46
N VAL A 20 -19.46 9.50 21.15
CA VAL A 20 -20.18 8.48 20.38
C VAL A 20 -19.47 7.13 20.47
N MET A 21 -18.13 7.10 20.43
CA MET A 21 -17.35 5.87 20.59
C MET A 21 -17.65 5.20 21.93
N ILE A 22 -17.59 5.99 23.02
CA ILE A 22 -17.82 5.50 24.37
C ILE A 22 -19.24 4.97 24.50
N LEU A 23 -20.24 5.68 23.94
CA LEU A 23 -21.62 5.22 23.93
C LEU A 23 -21.79 3.93 23.12
N LEU A 24 -21.18 3.82 21.94
CA LEU A 24 -21.22 2.58 21.15
C LEU A 24 -20.56 1.41 21.89
N ILE A 25 -19.44 1.64 22.56
CA ILE A 25 -18.78 0.61 23.38
C ILE A 25 -19.67 0.21 24.57
N LEU A 26 -20.34 1.16 25.23
CA LEU A 26 -21.19 0.86 26.38
C LEU A 26 -22.49 0.15 26.01
N PHE A 27 -23.12 0.50 24.88
CA PHE A 27 -24.44 0.01 24.50
C PHE A 27 -24.43 -1.14 23.47
N PHE A 28 -23.45 -1.21 22.57
CA PHE A 28 -23.51 -2.11 21.40
C PHE A 28 -22.49 -3.26 21.42
N PHE A 29 -21.49 -3.25 22.31
CA PHE A 29 -20.46 -4.30 22.35
C PHE A 29 -21.01 -5.69 22.74
N TYR A 30 -22.26 -5.76 23.21
CA TYR A 30 -22.97 -7.02 23.42
C TYR A 30 -23.66 -7.49 22.13
N GLY A 31 -22.89 -8.08 21.21
CA GLY A 31 -23.38 -9.07 20.24
C GLY A 31 -24.16 -8.58 19.02
N SER A 32 -24.04 -7.31 18.61
CA SER A 32 -24.74 -6.82 17.42
C SER A 32 -24.04 -7.22 16.10
N THR A 33 -24.81 -7.77 15.14
CA THR A 33 -24.32 -8.24 13.82
C THR A 33 -23.71 -7.13 12.95
N LEU A 34 -24.13 -5.87 13.15
CA LEU A 34 -23.62 -4.70 12.43
C LEU A 34 -22.13 -4.42 12.73
N ILE A 35 -21.68 -4.71 13.95
CA ILE A 35 -20.29 -4.54 14.36
C ILE A 35 -19.38 -5.52 13.61
N ASN A 36 -19.84 -6.76 13.42
CA ASN A 36 -19.07 -7.80 12.72
C ASN A 36 -18.81 -7.42 11.25
N PHE A 37 -19.81 -6.88 10.54
CA PHE A 37 -19.64 -6.47 9.16
C PHE A 37 -18.62 -5.33 8.99
N THR A 38 -18.62 -4.38 9.93
CA THR A 38 -17.65 -3.28 9.94
C THR A 38 -16.22 -3.82 10.16
N TYR A 39 -16.05 -4.79 11.06
CA TYR A 39 -14.77 -5.48 11.25
C TYR A 39 -14.33 -6.24 10.00
N VAL A 40 -15.24 -6.91 9.30
CA VAL A 40 -14.91 -7.58 8.04
C VAL A 40 -14.36 -6.58 7.01
N ILE A 41 -15.01 -5.42 6.83
CA ILE A 41 -14.53 -4.37 5.91
C ILE A 41 -13.16 -3.82 6.35
N PHE A 42 -12.96 -3.61 7.66
CA PHE A 42 -11.68 -3.20 8.22
C PHE A 42 -10.57 -4.18 7.82
N TYR A 43 -10.78 -5.48 8.08
CA TYR A 43 -9.80 -6.50 7.75
C TYR A 43 -9.60 -6.70 6.26
N TRP A 44 -10.64 -6.58 5.42
CA TRP A 44 -10.50 -6.54 3.97
C TRP A 44 -9.53 -5.44 3.53
N THR A 45 -9.75 -4.23 4.04
CA THR A 45 -8.92 -3.06 3.69
C THR A 45 -7.48 -3.25 4.13
N ILE A 46 -7.27 -3.70 5.36
CA ILE A 46 -5.95 -3.90 5.96
C ILE A 46 -5.18 -5.05 5.33
N LYS A 47 -5.85 -6.17 5.02
CA LYS A 47 -5.22 -7.31 4.35
C LYS A 47 -4.92 -6.99 2.89
N PHE A 48 -5.79 -6.27 2.20
CA PHE A 48 -5.50 -5.71 0.89
C PHE A 48 -4.25 -4.81 0.91
N LEU A 49 -4.21 -3.85 1.84
CA LEU A 49 -3.08 -2.95 2.06
C LEU A 49 -1.78 -3.73 2.33
N SER A 50 -1.83 -4.74 3.18
CA SER A 50 -0.68 -5.58 3.51
C SER A 50 -0.15 -6.33 2.28
N GLY A 51 -1.02 -6.97 1.50
CA GLY A 51 -0.64 -7.68 0.27
C GLY A 51 -0.02 -6.76 -0.78
N PHE A 52 -0.62 -5.58 -1.00
CA PHE A 52 -0.08 -4.56 -1.89
C PHE A 52 1.27 -4.02 -1.37
N GLY A 53 1.36 -3.80 -0.06
CA GLY A 53 2.54 -3.34 0.66
C GLY A 53 3.74 -4.26 0.50
N LEU A 54 3.53 -5.58 0.59
CA LEU A 54 4.57 -6.58 0.37
C LEU A 54 5.21 -6.42 -1.00
N ILE A 55 4.42 -6.35 -2.06
CA ILE A 55 4.93 -6.22 -3.43
C ILE A 55 5.69 -4.90 -3.63
N LEU A 56 5.18 -3.80 -3.09
CA LEU A 56 5.88 -2.51 -3.12
C LEU A 56 7.22 -2.58 -2.39
N THR A 57 7.27 -3.26 -1.25
CA THR A 57 8.48 -3.38 -0.44
C THR A 57 9.53 -4.21 -1.15
N VAL A 58 9.13 -5.37 -1.66
CA VAL A 58 9.97 -6.23 -2.50
C VAL A 58 10.55 -5.41 -3.65
N THR A 59 9.69 -4.64 -4.33
CA THR A 59 10.12 -3.75 -5.42
C THR A 59 11.13 -2.71 -4.97
N ASN A 60 10.88 -2.01 -3.86
CA ASN A 60 11.79 -0.99 -3.34
C ASN A 60 13.14 -1.58 -2.91
N VAL A 61 13.15 -2.77 -2.30
CA VAL A 61 14.38 -3.48 -1.94
C VAL A 61 15.18 -3.82 -3.21
N PHE A 62 14.53 -4.37 -4.25
CA PHE A 62 15.19 -4.64 -5.52
C PHE A 62 15.76 -3.37 -6.17
N LEU A 63 15.00 -2.26 -6.15
CA LEU A 63 15.49 -0.98 -6.66
C LEU A 63 16.69 -0.45 -5.88
N LEU A 64 16.68 -0.61 -4.55
CA LEU A 64 17.78 -0.22 -3.68
C LEU A 64 19.02 -1.08 -3.92
N LEU A 65 18.86 -2.40 -4.06
CA LEU A 65 19.94 -3.33 -4.42
C LEU A 65 20.57 -2.98 -5.77
N LEU A 66 19.76 -2.66 -6.79
CA LEU A 66 20.24 -2.19 -8.08
C LEU A 66 21.02 -0.87 -7.98
N LYS A 67 20.57 0.05 -7.11
CA LYS A 67 21.26 1.33 -6.87
C LYS A 67 22.65 1.12 -6.26
N PHE A 68 22.79 0.20 -5.30
CA PHE A 68 24.09 -0.10 -4.69
C PHE A 68 25.04 -0.84 -5.64
N THR A 69 24.51 -1.71 -6.49
CA THR A 69 25.30 -2.51 -7.44
C THR A 69 25.57 -1.80 -8.77
N ARG A 70 25.07 -0.56 -8.94
CA ARG A 70 25.15 0.29 -10.13
C ARG A 70 26.53 0.36 -10.81
N LYS A 71 27.63 0.30 -10.06
CA LYS A 71 29.00 0.42 -10.61
C LYS A 71 29.55 -0.90 -11.21
N ARG A 72 28.88 -2.04 -11.03
CA ARG A 72 29.38 -3.38 -11.44
C ARG A 72 28.40 -4.22 -12.27
N ILE A 73 27.22 -3.72 -12.62
CA ILE A 73 26.19 -4.55 -13.27
C ILE A 73 26.43 -4.69 -14.77
N SER A 74 26.58 -5.95 -15.22
CA SER A 74 26.49 -6.34 -16.63
C SER A 74 25.03 -6.52 -17.06
N LYS A 75 24.76 -6.50 -18.38
CA LYS A 75 23.41 -6.77 -18.94
C LYS A 75 22.84 -8.12 -18.49
N ARG A 76 23.70 -9.12 -18.26
CA ARG A 76 23.32 -10.46 -17.80
C ARG A 76 22.88 -10.45 -16.33
N THR A 77 23.61 -9.75 -15.47
CA THR A 77 23.27 -9.58 -14.05
C THR A 77 21.92 -8.87 -13.88
N LEU A 78 21.65 -7.86 -14.71
CA LEU A 78 20.36 -7.15 -14.70
C LEU A 78 19.19 -8.07 -15.06
N ASN A 79 19.33 -8.94 -16.08
CA ASN A 79 18.28 -9.88 -16.44
C ASN A 79 18.01 -10.90 -15.32
N VAL A 80 19.04 -11.37 -14.63
CA VAL A 80 18.89 -12.24 -13.46
C VAL A 80 18.12 -11.54 -12.35
N PHE A 81 18.43 -10.27 -12.03
CA PHE A 81 17.69 -9.50 -11.03
C PHE A 81 16.19 -9.42 -11.33
N ILE A 82 15.85 -9.22 -12.59
CA ILE A 82 14.47 -9.08 -13.05
C ILE A 82 13.75 -10.42 -12.98
N PHE A 83 14.42 -11.49 -13.39
CA PHE A 83 13.91 -12.84 -13.30
C PHE A 83 13.60 -13.22 -11.84
N VAL A 84 14.55 -12.96 -10.92
CA VAL A 84 14.36 -13.19 -9.48
C VAL A 84 13.17 -12.38 -8.95
N GLN A 85 13.02 -11.13 -9.38
CA GLN A 85 11.91 -10.28 -8.94
C GLN A 85 10.54 -10.75 -9.46
N VAL A 86 10.45 -11.15 -10.73
CA VAL A 86 9.22 -11.72 -11.31
C VAL A 86 8.87 -13.03 -10.63
N ILE A 87 9.84 -13.93 -10.42
CA ILE A 87 9.65 -15.16 -9.66
C ILE A 87 9.14 -14.86 -8.26
N SER A 88 9.72 -13.86 -7.57
CA SER A 88 9.27 -13.49 -6.22
C SER A 88 7.79 -13.09 -6.22
N CYS A 89 7.33 -12.36 -7.24
CA CYS A 89 5.91 -12.01 -7.39
C CYS A 89 5.03 -13.25 -7.65
N VAL A 90 5.46 -14.14 -8.54
CA VAL A 90 4.74 -15.39 -8.85
C VAL A 90 4.64 -16.30 -7.63
N VAL A 91 5.71 -16.43 -6.84
CA VAL A 91 5.73 -17.19 -5.59
C VAL A 91 4.74 -16.60 -4.58
N LEU A 92 4.70 -15.28 -4.43
CA LEU A 92 3.74 -14.62 -3.53
C LEU A 92 2.29 -14.78 -3.99
N ILE A 93 2.03 -14.73 -5.30
CA ILE A 93 0.71 -15.04 -5.86
C ILE A 93 0.32 -16.48 -5.57
N GLY A 94 1.22 -17.44 -5.84
CA GLY A 94 0.99 -18.86 -5.56
C GLY A 94 0.73 -19.12 -4.08
N TYR A 95 1.50 -18.49 -3.20
CA TYR A 95 1.28 -18.51 -1.75
C TYR A 95 -0.10 -17.97 -1.37
N SER A 96 -0.52 -16.84 -1.93
CA SER A 96 -1.83 -16.25 -1.64
C SER A 96 -2.99 -17.14 -2.05
N ILE A 97 -2.88 -17.86 -3.18
CA ILE A 97 -3.88 -18.81 -3.65
C ILE A 97 -3.91 -20.03 -2.72
N TYR A 98 -2.73 -20.54 -2.33
CA TYR A 98 -2.63 -21.62 -1.35
C TYR A 98 -3.32 -21.24 -0.03
N SER A 99 -3.07 -20.04 0.49
CA SER A 99 -3.72 -19.55 1.72
C SER A 99 -5.26 -19.48 1.58
N ILE A 100 -5.80 -19.12 0.42
CA ILE A 100 -7.26 -19.15 0.21
C ILE A 100 -7.77 -20.59 0.29
N ILE A 101 -7.16 -21.52 -0.45
CA ILE A 101 -7.59 -22.92 -0.53
C ILE A 101 -7.47 -23.61 0.84
N SER A 102 -6.38 -23.37 1.57
CA SER A 102 -6.18 -23.97 2.90
C SER A 102 -7.23 -23.50 3.90
N ASN A 103 -7.66 -22.24 3.83
CA ASN A 103 -8.70 -21.70 4.71
C ASN A 103 -10.12 -22.08 4.29
N MET A 104 -10.37 -22.46 3.03
CA MET A 104 -11.68 -22.98 2.60
C MET A 104 -11.88 -24.45 2.97
N ASN A 105 -10.78 -25.20 3.11
CA ASN A 105 -10.79 -26.66 3.31
C ASN A 105 -10.65 -27.07 4.78
N GLU A 106 -11.22 -26.32 5.75
CA GLU A 106 -11.20 -26.63 7.20
C GLU A 106 -11.66 -28.06 7.59
N ILE A 107 -12.08 -28.90 6.63
CA ILE A 107 -12.48 -30.30 6.80
C ILE A 107 -11.30 -31.27 6.98
N GLN A 108 -10.03 -30.88 6.76
CA GLN A 108 -8.91 -31.77 7.06
C GLN A 108 -7.85 -31.11 7.94
N SER A 109 -7.95 -31.48 9.22
CA SER A 109 -6.95 -31.50 10.27
C SER A 109 -5.56 -31.96 9.82
N ALA A 110 -4.86 -31.12 9.06
CA ALA A 110 -3.41 -31.08 9.13
C ALA A 110 -3.08 -30.01 10.17
N PRO A 111 -2.29 -30.29 11.22
CA PRO A 111 -1.81 -29.23 12.08
C PRO A 111 -1.06 -28.27 11.16
N SER A 112 -1.59 -27.05 10.99
CA SER A 112 -0.80 -25.93 10.51
C SER A 112 0.48 -25.98 11.34
N THR A 113 1.59 -26.32 10.70
CA THR A 113 2.88 -26.27 11.39
C THR A 113 2.96 -24.83 11.89
N ARG A 114 3.07 -24.62 13.21
CA ARG A 114 3.12 -23.28 13.84
C ARG A 114 4.00 -22.30 13.06
N PHE A 115 5.02 -22.82 12.38
CA PHE A 115 5.86 -22.11 11.43
C PHE A 115 5.13 -21.36 10.29
N LEU A 116 4.14 -21.96 9.62
CA LEU A 116 3.37 -21.30 8.56
C LEU A 116 2.52 -20.15 9.10
N GLU A 117 1.92 -20.31 10.29
CA GLU A 117 1.19 -19.23 10.98
C GLU A 117 2.14 -18.07 11.31
N TRP A 118 3.35 -18.35 11.79
CA TRP A 118 4.37 -17.33 12.03
C TRP A 118 4.79 -16.62 10.74
N ILE A 119 4.94 -17.34 9.62
CA ILE A 119 5.21 -16.74 8.31
C ILE A 119 4.06 -15.81 7.90
N ASP A 120 2.81 -16.22 8.08
CA ASP A 120 1.64 -15.41 7.78
C ASP A 120 1.60 -14.13 8.61
N ILE A 121 1.84 -14.22 9.92
CA ILE A 121 1.91 -13.07 10.83
C ILE A 121 3.03 -12.12 10.39
N LEU A 122 4.21 -12.65 10.06
CA LEU A 122 5.36 -11.85 9.64
C LEU A 122 5.10 -11.14 8.31
N LEU A 123 4.62 -11.86 7.30
CA LEU A 123 4.28 -11.28 5.99
C LEU A 123 3.19 -10.21 6.13
N PHE A 124 2.14 -10.52 6.91
CA PHE A 124 1.05 -9.59 7.15
C PHE A 124 1.55 -8.30 7.83
N SER A 125 2.28 -8.44 8.94
CA SER A 125 2.78 -7.32 9.73
C SER A 125 3.79 -6.50 8.94
N PHE A 126 4.71 -7.15 8.24
CA PHE A 126 5.72 -6.48 7.43
C PHE A 126 5.09 -5.71 6.25
N GLY A 127 4.13 -6.32 5.55
CA GLY A 127 3.38 -5.66 4.49
C GLY A 127 2.65 -4.41 4.98
N LEU A 128 1.92 -4.54 6.09
CA LEU A 128 1.13 -3.46 6.69
C LEU A 128 2.01 -2.32 7.20
N VAL A 129 3.08 -2.63 7.94
CA VAL A 129 4.00 -1.63 8.48
C VAL A 129 4.71 -0.91 7.34
N SER A 130 5.21 -1.64 6.35
CA SER A 130 5.95 -1.06 5.23
C SER A 130 5.07 -0.11 4.40
N ILE A 131 3.86 -0.53 4.07
CA ILE A 131 2.96 0.33 3.30
C ILE A 131 2.52 1.55 4.11
N SER A 132 2.24 1.39 5.41
CA SER A 132 1.81 2.50 6.24
C SER A 132 2.93 3.51 6.48
N LEU A 133 4.17 3.03 6.64
CA LEU A 133 5.36 3.88 6.69
C LEU A 133 5.55 4.65 5.39
N SER A 134 5.49 3.96 4.25
CA SER A 134 5.76 4.54 2.94
C SER A 134 4.66 5.50 2.47
N LEU A 135 3.39 5.14 2.66
CA LEU A 135 2.23 5.92 2.21
C LEU A 135 1.90 7.08 3.14
N TYR A 136 1.90 6.83 4.45
CA TYR A 136 1.32 7.77 5.40
C TYR A 136 2.36 8.39 6.32
N LEU A 137 3.08 7.58 7.11
CA LEU A 137 3.92 8.13 8.18
C LEU A 137 5.06 8.99 7.62
N ILE A 138 5.87 8.47 6.69
CA ILE A 138 7.01 9.22 6.13
C ILE A 138 6.54 10.51 5.42
N PRO A 139 5.55 10.48 4.52
CA PRO A 139 5.11 11.69 3.85
C PRO A 139 4.47 12.73 4.80
N LEU A 140 3.71 12.29 5.82
CA LEU A 140 3.13 13.19 6.81
C LEU A 140 4.19 13.86 7.68
N PHE A 141 5.26 13.15 8.05
CA PHE A 141 6.39 13.72 8.82
C PHE A 141 7.24 14.71 8.03
N ARG A 142 7.32 14.56 6.70
CA ARG A 142 8.17 15.40 5.85
C ARG A 142 7.46 16.64 5.30
N GLU A 143 6.18 16.82 5.61
CA GLU A 143 5.33 17.88 5.04
C GLU A 143 5.16 17.78 3.52
N GLU A 144 5.64 16.71 2.88
CA GLU A 144 5.62 16.48 1.42
C GLU A 144 4.24 15.99 0.91
N PHE A 145 3.22 15.90 1.78
CA PHE A 145 1.94 15.27 1.44
C PHE A 145 1.12 16.10 0.44
N GLN A 146 1.12 17.43 0.59
CA GLN A 146 0.45 18.38 -0.32
C GLN A 146 1.19 18.49 -1.65
N ASP A 147 2.50 18.73 -1.62
CA ASP A 147 3.36 18.85 -2.80
C ASP A 147 3.25 17.62 -3.72
N SER A 148 3.15 16.42 -3.13
CA SER A 148 2.99 15.17 -3.87
C SER A 148 1.62 15.02 -4.55
N PHE A 149 0.58 15.67 -4.03
CA PHE A 149 -0.79 15.65 -4.57
C PHE A 149 -0.94 16.65 -5.71
N ASP A 150 -0.48 17.90 -5.52
CA ASP A 150 -0.57 18.99 -6.51
C ASP A 150 0.29 18.72 -7.76
N ASP A 151 1.45 18.09 -7.57
CA ASP A 151 2.26 17.62 -8.68
C ASP A 151 1.53 16.56 -9.52
N GLY A 152 0.50 15.89 -9.01
CA GLY A 152 -0.27 14.87 -9.75
C GLY A 152 -1.08 15.40 -10.93
N VAL A 153 -1.51 16.67 -10.90
CA VAL A 153 -2.29 17.32 -11.97
C VAL A 153 -1.35 18.09 -12.91
N PHE A 154 -0.41 18.87 -12.35
CA PHE A 154 0.56 19.63 -13.12
C PHE A 154 1.62 18.74 -13.82
N SER A 155 1.91 17.54 -13.28
CA SER A 155 2.81 16.56 -13.92
C SER A 155 2.25 15.91 -15.18
N ARG A 156 0.94 15.92 -15.44
CA ARG A 156 0.40 15.44 -16.73
C ARG A 156 0.85 16.36 -17.88
N PHE A 157 0.81 17.67 -17.66
CA PHE A 157 1.27 18.67 -18.63
C PHE A 157 2.80 18.74 -18.70
N ARG A 158 3.48 18.79 -17.55
CA ARG A 158 4.95 18.80 -17.49
C ARG A 158 5.56 17.47 -17.95
N GLY A 159 4.84 16.36 -17.79
CA GLY A 159 5.20 15.02 -18.25
C GLY A 159 5.17 14.89 -19.77
N GLY A 160 4.29 15.63 -20.47
CA GLY A 160 4.33 15.76 -21.92
C GLY A 160 5.62 16.43 -22.41
N LEU A 161 5.97 17.58 -21.83
CA LEU A 161 7.19 18.33 -22.17
C LEU A 161 8.49 17.63 -21.71
N LYS A 162 8.49 17.02 -20.52
CA LYS A 162 9.60 16.18 -20.04
C LYS A 162 9.75 14.92 -20.89
N LYS A 163 8.69 14.30 -21.41
CA LYS A 163 8.77 13.15 -22.33
C LYS A 163 9.46 13.51 -23.63
N VAL A 164 9.16 14.68 -24.20
CA VAL A 164 9.80 15.17 -25.43
C VAL A 164 11.29 15.45 -25.20
N GLY A 165 11.64 16.19 -24.14
CA GLY A 165 13.05 16.44 -23.78
C GLY A 165 13.82 15.18 -23.37
N ARG A 166 13.17 14.22 -22.71
CA ARG A 166 13.74 12.91 -22.38
C ARG A 166 13.94 12.06 -23.63
N GLY A 167 13.03 12.07 -24.61
CA GLY A 167 13.16 11.37 -25.89
C GLY A 167 14.37 11.83 -26.70
N VAL A 168 14.62 13.14 -26.75
CA VAL A 168 15.82 13.73 -27.39
C VAL A 168 17.09 13.31 -26.66
N LYS A 169 17.11 13.38 -25.32
CA LYS A 169 18.26 12.88 -24.54
C LYS A 169 18.43 11.36 -24.68
N LYS A 170 17.35 10.58 -24.76
CA LYS A 170 17.41 9.11 -24.95
C LYS A 170 18.08 8.78 -26.29
N LYS A 171 17.67 9.44 -27.39
CA LYS A 171 18.38 9.36 -28.68
C LYS A 171 19.87 9.72 -28.57
N TYR A 172 20.20 10.79 -27.84
CA TYR A 172 21.59 11.21 -27.62
C TYR A 172 22.45 10.19 -26.84
N TYR A 173 21.91 9.60 -25.77
CA TYR A 173 22.63 8.58 -24.98
C TYR A 173 22.67 7.20 -25.67
N THR A 174 21.63 6.85 -26.44
CA THR A 174 21.62 5.63 -27.27
C THR A 174 22.71 5.71 -28.34
N PHE A 175 22.89 6.89 -28.93
CA PHE A 175 23.98 7.17 -29.87
C PHE A 175 25.38 7.05 -29.23
N ARG A 176 25.50 7.34 -27.92
CA ARG A 176 26.75 7.19 -27.13
C ARG A 176 26.95 5.82 -26.47
N ARG A 177 26.07 4.82 -26.69
CA ARG A 177 26.08 3.47 -26.06
C ARG A 177 26.08 3.46 -24.52
N ASP A 178 25.56 4.52 -23.91
CA ASP A 178 25.62 4.73 -22.45
C ASP A 178 24.37 4.16 -21.75
N HIS A 179 24.16 2.85 -21.91
CA HIS A 179 22.93 2.14 -21.50
C HIS A 179 22.59 2.28 -20.01
N VAL A 180 23.61 2.46 -19.17
CA VAL A 180 23.46 2.65 -17.72
C VAL A 180 22.76 3.98 -17.40
N ASN A 181 23.14 5.06 -18.08
CA ASN A 181 22.56 6.41 -17.87
C ASN A 181 21.11 6.52 -18.40
N ILE A 182 20.77 5.73 -19.41
CA ILE A 182 19.40 5.61 -19.92
C ILE A 182 18.50 4.93 -18.89
N GLN A 183 18.95 3.80 -18.34
CA GLN A 183 18.20 3.08 -17.32
C GLN A 183 18.03 3.90 -16.05
N ILE A 184 19.03 4.67 -15.61
CA ILE A 184 18.90 5.54 -14.43
C ILE A 184 17.80 6.60 -14.63
N LYS A 185 17.65 7.15 -15.85
CA LYS A 185 16.55 8.07 -16.16
C LYS A 185 15.19 7.38 -16.23
N ASP A 186 15.16 6.15 -16.73
CA ASP A 186 13.94 5.35 -16.69
C ASP A 186 13.58 5.06 -15.22
N HIS A 187 14.55 4.69 -14.37
CA HIS A 187 14.40 4.45 -12.93
C HIS A 187 13.97 5.69 -12.13
N THR A 188 14.50 6.89 -12.40
CA THR A 188 14.00 8.11 -11.75
C THR A 188 12.57 8.43 -12.18
N THR A 189 12.21 8.10 -13.42
CA THR A 189 10.81 8.21 -13.88
C THR A 189 9.90 7.21 -13.14
N ILE A 190 10.37 6.00 -12.81
CA ILE A 190 9.62 5.06 -11.95
C ILE A 190 9.37 5.68 -10.59
N LYS A 191 10.41 6.23 -9.98
CA LYS A 191 10.32 6.82 -8.64
C LYS A 191 9.30 7.96 -8.61
N GLU A 192 9.36 8.86 -9.60
CA GLU A 192 8.36 9.95 -9.78
C GLU A 192 6.93 9.37 -9.94
N ILE A 193 6.74 8.36 -10.77
CA ILE A 193 5.43 7.73 -10.99
C ILE A 193 4.93 7.03 -9.73
N LEU A 194 5.81 6.33 -9.02
CA LEU A 194 5.51 5.61 -7.79
C LEU A 194 5.14 6.58 -6.68
N GLU A 195 5.81 7.74 -6.59
CA GLU A 195 5.48 8.81 -5.63
C GLU A 195 4.08 9.39 -5.88
N ILE A 196 3.72 9.65 -7.15
CA ILE A 196 2.38 10.11 -7.52
C ILE A 196 1.31 9.06 -7.19
N TRP A 197 1.56 7.79 -7.56
CA TRP A 197 0.65 6.70 -7.24
C TRP A 197 0.50 6.49 -5.74
N ARG A 198 1.61 6.60 -4.99
CA ARG A 198 1.66 6.50 -3.54
C ARG A 198 0.80 7.58 -2.89
N SER A 199 0.92 8.84 -3.32
CA SER A 199 0.06 9.94 -2.84
C SER A 199 -1.42 9.66 -3.14
N LYS A 200 -1.76 9.28 -4.37
CA LYS A 200 -3.16 8.94 -4.74
C LYS A 200 -3.70 7.78 -3.92
N PHE A 201 -2.94 6.69 -3.80
CA PHE A 201 -3.35 5.55 -3.01
C PHE A 201 -3.56 5.92 -1.54
N ALA A 202 -2.67 6.71 -0.94
CA ALA A 202 -2.83 7.17 0.43
C ALA A 202 -4.16 7.91 0.61
N THR A 203 -4.50 8.85 -0.27
CA THR A 203 -5.76 9.61 -0.14
C THR A 203 -6.99 8.75 -0.41
N TYR A 204 -6.99 7.90 -1.44
CA TYR A 204 -8.14 7.03 -1.74
C TYR A 204 -8.37 5.95 -0.68
N LEU A 205 -7.31 5.45 -0.05
CA LEU A 205 -7.39 4.41 0.96
C LEU A 205 -7.83 4.94 2.33
N LEU A 206 -7.85 6.26 2.56
CA LEU A 206 -8.45 6.84 3.76
C LEU A 206 -9.95 6.57 3.88
N ILE A 207 -10.70 6.48 2.78
CA ILE A 207 -12.13 6.15 2.82
C ILE A 207 -12.37 4.74 3.34
N PRO A 208 -11.85 3.67 2.70
CA PRO A 208 -12.10 2.31 3.18
C PRO A 208 -11.48 2.09 4.56
N LEU A 209 -10.36 2.75 4.89
CA LEU A 209 -9.83 2.75 6.26
C LEU A 209 -10.77 3.42 7.25
N GLY A 210 -11.37 4.56 6.90
CA GLY A 210 -12.36 5.25 7.71
C GLY A 210 -13.63 4.42 7.91
N ILE A 211 -14.18 3.83 6.84
CA ILE A 211 -15.35 2.94 6.90
C ILE A 211 -15.05 1.71 7.76
N GLY A 212 -13.90 1.06 7.54
CA GLY A 212 -13.49 -0.08 8.37
C GLY A 212 -13.26 0.32 9.83
N SER A 213 -12.76 1.53 10.07
CA SER A 213 -12.51 2.02 11.43
C SER A 213 -13.75 2.62 12.08
N PHE A 214 -14.96 2.45 11.54
CA PHE A 214 -16.18 3.11 12.04
C PHE A 214 -16.43 2.86 13.53
N ILE A 215 -16.00 1.72 14.05
CA ILE A 215 -16.08 1.37 15.49
C ILE A 215 -15.16 2.27 16.33
N PHE A 216 -14.01 2.63 15.78
CA PHE A 216 -13.13 3.67 16.30
C PHE A 216 -13.58 5.02 15.72
N THR A 217 -14.76 5.50 16.14
CA THR A 217 -15.36 6.73 15.61
C THR A 217 -14.44 7.95 15.58
N PRO A 218 -13.51 8.20 16.55
CA PRO A 218 -12.57 9.32 16.45
C PRO A 218 -11.61 9.16 15.28
N ILE A 219 -11.13 7.94 15.05
CA ILE A 219 -10.24 7.60 13.93
C ILE A 219 -10.96 7.79 12.60
N THR A 220 -12.21 7.33 12.54
CA THR A 220 -13.06 7.51 11.37
C THR A 220 -13.26 8.98 11.05
N PHE A 221 -13.56 9.79 12.06
CA PHE A 221 -13.70 11.22 11.91
C PHE A 221 -12.42 11.85 11.35
N VAL A 222 -11.25 11.52 11.91
CA VAL A 222 -9.96 12.01 11.42
C VAL A 222 -9.75 11.59 9.95
N CYS A 223 -9.96 10.34 9.60
CA CYS A 223 -9.80 9.85 8.22
C CYS A 223 -10.75 10.57 7.24
N LEU A 224 -12.01 10.77 7.61
CA LEU A 224 -13.00 11.43 6.76
C LEU A 224 -12.73 12.93 6.61
N VAL A 225 -12.33 13.62 7.68
CA VAL A 225 -11.96 15.04 7.59
C VAL A 225 -10.75 15.23 6.71
N PHE A 226 -9.72 14.40 6.87
CA PHE A 226 -8.53 14.45 6.01
C PHE A 226 -8.87 14.17 4.55
N TRP A 227 -9.72 13.17 4.32
CA TRP A 227 -10.20 12.89 2.98
C TRP A 227 -10.96 14.08 2.39
N PHE A 228 -11.87 14.68 3.15
CA PHE A 228 -12.64 15.86 2.74
C PHE A 228 -11.71 17.06 2.44
N ARG A 229 -10.72 17.32 3.30
CA ARG A 229 -9.75 18.41 3.09
C ARG A 229 -8.96 18.22 1.80
N PHE A 230 -8.41 17.04 1.57
CA PHE A 230 -7.62 16.78 0.36
C PHE A 230 -8.44 16.74 -0.93
N PHE A 231 -9.68 16.24 -0.90
CA PHE A 231 -10.48 16.13 -2.13
C PHE A 231 -11.34 17.34 -2.45
N ILE A 232 -11.86 18.04 -1.44
CA ILE A 232 -12.88 19.07 -1.61
C ILE A 232 -12.34 20.46 -1.34
N LEU A 233 -11.46 20.61 -0.33
CA LEU A 233 -10.94 21.92 0.07
C LEU A 233 -9.57 22.26 -0.55
N ASP A 234 -8.78 21.26 -0.96
CA ASP A 234 -7.43 21.43 -1.50
C ASP A 234 -6.52 22.27 -0.56
N GLU A 235 -6.75 22.13 0.75
CA GLU A 235 -6.08 22.90 1.80
C GLU A 235 -5.02 22.08 2.53
N GLU A 236 -3.92 22.74 2.91
CA GLU A 236 -2.89 22.14 3.75
C GLU A 236 -3.42 21.77 5.14
N PRO A 237 -3.25 20.51 5.58
CA PRO A 237 -3.68 20.10 6.90
C PRO A 237 -2.80 20.77 7.96
N THR A 238 -3.45 21.30 8.99
CA THR A 238 -2.76 21.93 10.12
C THR A 238 -1.85 20.93 10.85
N SER A 239 -0.84 21.41 11.57
CA SER A 239 0.12 20.53 12.26
C SER A 239 -0.54 19.60 13.28
N TYR A 240 -1.60 20.04 13.97
CA TYR A 240 -2.32 19.20 14.94
C TYR A 240 -3.15 18.10 14.26
N GLU A 241 -3.80 18.41 13.13
CA GLU A 241 -4.51 17.43 12.31
C GLU A 241 -3.55 16.34 11.83
N ARG A 242 -2.36 16.73 11.34
CA ARG A 242 -1.34 15.78 10.88
C ARG A 242 -0.93 14.82 12.00
N VAL A 243 -0.73 15.34 13.21
CA VAL A 243 -0.44 14.51 14.39
C VAL A 243 -1.62 13.57 14.70
N CYS A 244 -2.86 14.05 14.65
CA CYS A 244 -4.04 13.20 14.83
C CYS A 244 -4.12 12.06 13.80
N LEU A 245 -3.82 12.32 12.53
CA LEU A 245 -3.83 11.29 11.49
C LEU A 245 -2.70 10.28 11.70
N ILE A 246 -1.49 10.73 12.02
CA ILE A 246 -0.36 9.85 12.34
C ILE A 246 -0.72 8.91 13.50
N LEU A 247 -1.28 9.46 14.59
CA LEU A 247 -1.72 8.67 15.75
C LEU A 247 -2.83 7.68 15.38
N SER A 248 -3.78 8.12 14.55
CA SER A 248 -4.88 7.27 14.07
C SER A 248 -4.36 6.08 13.26
N ILE A 249 -3.41 6.32 12.35
CA ILE A 249 -2.80 5.27 11.52
C ILE A 249 -1.95 4.34 12.37
N PHE A 250 -1.17 4.88 13.32
CA PHE A 250 -0.40 4.08 14.26
C PHE A 250 -1.30 3.16 15.10
N PHE A 251 -2.44 3.68 15.57
CA PHE A 251 -3.43 2.90 16.29
C PHE A 251 -4.04 1.80 15.41
N ILE A 252 -4.45 2.11 14.18
CA ILE A 252 -4.97 1.13 13.22
C ILE A 252 -3.97 -0.02 13.02
N ILE A 253 -2.69 0.29 12.79
CA ILE A 253 -1.64 -0.73 12.61
C ILE A 253 -1.52 -1.61 13.86
N THR A 254 -1.46 -0.97 15.02
CA THR A 254 -1.28 -1.66 16.30
C THR A 254 -2.44 -2.60 16.59
N VAL A 255 -3.68 -2.14 16.45
CA VAL A 255 -4.88 -2.96 16.62
C VAL A 255 -4.93 -4.10 15.61
N SER A 256 -4.59 -3.83 14.34
CA SER A 256 -4.59 -4.84 13.29
C SER A 256 -3.64 -6.00 13.58
N ILE A 257 -2.41 -5.68 14.02
CA ILE A 257 -1.38 -6.67 14.33
C ILE A 257 -1.72 -7.41 15.61
N LEU A 258 -2.07 -6.69 16.69
CA LEU A 258 -2.41 -7.31 17.97
C LEU A 258 -3.63 -8.22 17.87
N SER A 259 -4.66 -7.78 17.15
CA SER A 259 -5.89 -8.56 16.99
C SER A 259 -5.66 -9.84 16.17
N TYR A 260 -4.69 -9.83 15.24
CA TYR A 260 -4.28 -11.03 14.50
C TYR A 260 -3.39 -11.98 15.35
N ILE A 261 -2.57 -11.47 16.26
CA ILE A 261 -1.68 -12.28 17.11
C ILE A 261 -2.42 -12.93 18.29
N PHE A 262 -3.32 -12.18 18.94
CA PHE A 262 -3.95 -12.60 20.20
C PHE A 262 -5.34 -13.22 20.04
N GLU A 263 -5.78 -13.49 18.79
CA GLU A 263 -7.13 -13.98 18.48
C GLU A 263 -8.20 -13.26 19.30
N TRP A 264 -8.13 -11.93 19.29
CA TRP A 264 -8.95 -11.11 20.17
C TRP A 264 -10.43 -11.30 19.82
N ILE A 265 -11.34 -10.91 20.73
CA ILE A 265 -12.79 -11.12 20.54
C ILE A 265 -13.35 -10.55 19.22
N LEU A 266 -12.63 -9.58 18.66
CA LEU A 266 -12.90 -8.95 17.37
C LEU A 266 -12.58 -9.87 16.18
N PHE A 267 -11.52 -10.68 16.29
CA PHE A 267 -11.09 -11.62 15.26
C PHE A 267 -11.91 -12.91 15.29
N THR A 268 -12.28 -13.40 16.47
CA THR A 268 -13.16 -14.57 16.59
C THR A 268 -14.56 -14.32 16.04
N SER A 269 -15.04 -13.07 16.10
CA SER A 269 -16.35 -12.66 15.57
C SER A 269 -16.42 -12.62 14.03
N ILE A 270 -15.28 -12.72 13.34
CA ILE A 270 -15.18 -12.68 11.87
C ILE A 270 -14.61 -13.98 11.29
N SER A 271 -14.47 -15.03 12.10
CA SER A 271 -13.87 -16.32 11.71
C SER A 271 -14.55 -16.92 10.47
N GLU A 272 -15.88 -16.87 10.40
CA GLU A 272 -16.69 -17.34 9.27
C GLU A 272 -16.38 -16.61 7.95
N TYR A 273 -15.82 -15.41 8.02
CA TYR A 273 -15.48 -14.58 6.86
C TYR A 273 -13.98 -14.59 6.52
N LEU A 274 -13.16 -15.43 7.17
CA LEU A 274 -11.71 -15.46 6.95
C LEU A 274 -11.33 -15.70 5.48
N TRP A 275 -12.04 -16.59 4.79
CA TRP A 275 -11.80 -16.85 3.35
C TRP A 275 -11.86 -15.56 2.51
N SER A 276 -12.81 -14.67 2.80
CA SER A 276 -12.99 -13.40 2.09
C SER A 276 -11.85 -12.43 2.42
N ILE A 277 -11.32 -12.47 3.65
CA ILE A 277 -10.18 -11.66 4.07
C ILE A 277 -8.91 -12.09 3.31
N TYR A 278 -8.68 -13.39 3.13
CA TYR A 278 -7.59 -13.90 2.31
C TYR A 278 -7.77 -13.61 0.82
N LEU A 279 -9.00 -13.53 0.33
CA LEU A 279 -9.29 -13.09 -1.04
C LEU A 279 -8.82 -11.63 -1.25
N PHE A 280 -9.12 -10.72 -0.33
CA PHE A 280 -8.64 -9.34 -0.40
C PHE A 280 -7.12 -9.22 -0.28
N TYR A 281 -6.48 -10.07 0.53
CA TYR A 281 -5.01 -10.17 0.56
C TYR A 281 -4.43 -10.55 -0.81
N SER A 282 -4.99 -11.58 -1.44
CA SER A 282 -4.58 -12.02 -2.79
C SER A 282 -4.83 -10.93 -3.83
N LEU A 283 -5.97 -10.24 -3.79
CA LEU A 283 -6.23 -9.08 -4.66
C LEU A 283 -5.16 -8.00 -4.49
N GLY A 284 -4.74 -7.69 -3.26
CA GLY A 284 -3.65 -6.75 -2.99
C GLY A 284 -2.34 -7.16 -3.66
N ILE A 285 -1.97 -8.45 -3.55
CA ILE A 285 -0.76 -9.02 -4.17
C ILE A 285 -0.85 -8.99 -5.70
N VAL A 286 -1.99 -9.40 -6.27
CA VAL A 286 -2.21 -9.44 -7.73
C VAL A 286 -2.20 -8.04 -8.32
N LEU A 287 -2.91 -7.08 -7.72
CA LEU A 287 -2.90 -5.69 -8.18
C LEU A 287 -1.52 -5.06 -8.01
N GLY A 288 -0.83 -5.30 -6.89
CA GLY A 288 0.54 -4.83 -6.67
C GLY A 288 1.50 -5.35 -7.73
N SER A 289 1.41 -6.64 -8.04
CA SER A 289 2.21 -7.32 -9.05
C SER A 289 1.87 -6.83 -10.46
N GLY A 290 0.58 -6.65 -10.77
CA GLY A 290 0.11 -6.10 -12.04
C GLY A 290 0.61 -4.69 -12.31
N VAL A 291 0.49 -3.79 -11.31
CA VAL A 291 1.04 -2.42 -11.39
C VAL A 291 2.55 -2.47 -11.61
N PHE A 292 3.26 -3.32 -10.87
CA PHE A 292 4.70 -3.47 -11.02
C PHE A 292 5.09 -3.96 -12.42
N ILE A 293 4.51 -5.06 -12.90
CA ILE A 293 4.79 -5.64 -14.23
C ILE A 293 4.44 -4.65 -15.34
N TYR A 294 3.30 -3.98 -15.24
CA TYR A 294 2.88 -2.97 -16.21
C TYR A 294 3.89 -1.84 -16.31
N HIS A 295 4.35 -1.32 -15.17
CA HIS A 295 5.35 -0.25 -15.19
C HIS A 295 6.69 -0.76 -15.69
N PHE A 296 7.10 -1.96 -15.28
CA PHE A 296 8.36 -2.56 -15.65
C PHE A 296 8.49 -2.82 -17.16
N THR A 297 7.44 -3.37 -17.78
CA THR A 297 7.35 -3.59 -19.24
C THR A 297 7.41 -2.27 -20.02
N LYS A 298 6.68 -1.25 -19.56
CA LYS A 298 6.66 0.09 -20.17
C LYS A 298 8.01 0.81 -20.15
N LEU A 299 8.86 0.53 -19.16
CA LEU A 299 10.18 1.17 -19.02
C LEU A 299 11.23 0.57 -19.94
N LYS A 300 11.14 -0.75 -20.17
CA LYS A 300 12.13 -1.45 -20.97
C LYS A 300 11.92 -1.28 -22.48
N GLY A 301 10.73 -0.89 -22.94
CA GLY A 301 10.37 -1.03 -24.36
C GLY A 301 10.48 -2.49 -24.83
N VAL A 302 10.56 -3.43 -23.87
CA VAL A 302 10.65 -4.87 -24.05
C VAL A 302 9.20 -5.34 -24.03
N THR A 303 8.75 -5.75 -25.20
CA THR A 303 7.44 -6.35 -25.41
C THR A 303 7.35 -7.65 -24.60
N LEU A 304 6.16 -8.01 -24.09
CA LEU A 304 5.94 -9.30 -23.41
C LEU A 304 6.46 -10.51 -24.22
N ALA A 305 6.52 -10.36 -25.54
CA ALA A 305 7.15 -11.29 -26.48
C ALA A 305 8.64 -11.56 -26.18
N ASP A 306 9.44 -10.54 -25.85
CA ASP A 306 10.88 -10.71 -25.56
C ASP A 306 11.13 -11.48 -24.25
N ILE A 307 10.19 -11.39 -23.29
CA ILE A 307 10.24 -12.17 -22.05
C ILE A 307 9.83 -13.62 -22.32
N ALA A 308 8.80 -13.82 -23.16
CA ALA A 308 8.38 -15.15 -23.58
C ALA A 308 9.45 -15.86 -24.41
N ASP A 309 10.16 -15.15 -25.29
CA ASP A 309 11.27 -15.69 -26.08
C ASP A 309 12.47 -16.03 -25.19
N TYR A 310 12.79 -15.21 -24.18
CA TYR A 310 13.83 -15.52 -23.20
C TYR A 310 13.48 -16.72 -22.29
N ILE A 311 12.18 -16.96 -22.04
CA ILE A 311 11.70 -18.16 -21.33
C ILE A 311 11.84 -19.40 -22.23
N LYS A 312 11.56 -19.27 -23.54
CA LYS A 312 11.78 -20.33 -24.52
C LYS A 312 13.25 -20.68 -24.74
N ASP A 313 14.16 -19.71 -24.62
CA ASP A 313 15.61 -19.95 -24.78
C ASP A 313 16.26 -20.61 -23.53
N ILE A 314 15.57 -20.63 -22.40
CA ILE A 314 16.06 -21.22 -21.13
C ILE A 314 15.46 -22.61 -20.86
N LEU A 315 14.29 -22.92 -21.45
CA LEU A 315 13.64 -24.23 -21.42
C LEU A 315 14.14 -25.12 -22.56
#